data_AF-A0A817NH98-F1
#
_entry.id   AF-A0A817NH98-F1
#
_cell.length_a   1.000
_cell.length_b   1.000
_cell.length_c   1.000
_cell.angle_alpha   90.00
_cell.angle_beta   90.00
_cell.angle_gamma   90.00
#
_symmetry.space_group_name_H-M   'P 1'
#
loop_
_entity.id
_entity.type
_entity.pdbx_description
1 polymer ?
#
loop_
_entity_poly.entity_id
_entity_poly.type
_entity_poly.pdbx_seq_one_letter_code
_entity_poly.pdbx_strand_id
1 'polypeptide(L)'
;MTIITGTLVVCFTTPKETNKTCKLTLNPTFKYATGSDSHPLHVAIGDFNKDNHQDLVVANSDTDNIGIFFGYGNGSFTNQITYFTGLGSSPHWVVVGDFNNDNLLDIAVANYGTNNIGIFLGFGNGKFENQIMFSLGSSHPLSLVVGDFNNDYQLDIAVANVGTSNVAILLGLDNGFFQIETLIDMKYDSIPCSLAVADFNNDNHADIAVVNNGTNTLVILLGNGSGKFVNYQYSTGRDSHSCSLVVGDFNNDNIQDVTVVNSDTSNIGLFLGYGDGTFRTIITYSTGHNSRPLFIVTGDFDNDKNLDMIVVNSDDHNVLLCKGYGNGTFSMITTHSTGYNSVPKSAAIGDFDHDNHSDICLLKGSITIS
;
A
#
# COMPACT_ATOMS: atom_id res chain seq x y z
N MET A 1 30.26 -0.06 -11.85
CA MET A 1 29.12 -0.98 -12.02
C MET A 1 28.05 -0.42 -11.10
N THR A 2 26.89 -0.02 -11.60
CA THR A 2 25.86 0.55 -10.72
C THR A 2 25.24 -0.60 -9.94
N ILE A 3 25.43 -0.64 -8.61
CA ILE A 3 24.79 -1.64 -7.75
C ILE A 3 23.58 -0.96 -7.12
N ILE A 4 22.38 -1.49 -7.38
CA ILE A 4 21.14 -0.96 -6.83
C ILE A 4 20.84 -1.74 -5.55
N THR A 5 21.27 -1.23 -4.40
CA THR A 5 20.95 -1.89 -3.12
C THR A 5 19.62 -1.39 -2.60
N GLY A 6 18.71 -2.31 -2.25
CA GLY A 6 17.51 -1.94 -1.52
C GLY A 6 17.80 -1.77 -0.03
N THR A 7 17.11 -0.85 0.62
CA THR A 7 17.25 -0.63 2.06
C THR A 7 15.89 -0.31 2.66
N LEU A 8 15.55 -1.06 3.69
CA LEU A 8 14.45 -0.73 4.59
C LEU A 8 14.96 0.26 5.63
N VAL A 9 14.24 1.35 5.86
CA VAL A 9 14.56 2.32 6.92
C VAL A 9 13.36 2.45 7.84
N VAL A 10 13.50 1.93 9.04
CA VAL A 10 12.49 2.06 10.09
C VAL A 10 12.76 3.33 10.85
N CYS A 11 11.72 4.16 10.97
CA CYS A 11 11.75 5.43 11.64
C CYS A 11 10.61 5.48 12.66
N PHE A 12 10.94 5.80 13.91
CA PHE A 12 9.94 5.96 14.95
C PHE A 12 9.25 7.31 14.83
N THR A 13 7.95 7.36 15.10
CA THR A 13 7.32 8.64 15.38
C THR A 13 7.45 8.88 16.87
N THR A 14 7.94 10.05 17.26
CA THR A 14 7.90 10.45 18.65
C THR A 14 7.01 11.69 18.73
N PRO A 15 5.87 11.65 19.44
CA PRO A 15 5.12 12.85 19.73
C PRO A 15 5.96 13.69 20.71
N LYS A 16 6.79 14.59 20.18
CA LYS A 16 7.41 15.63 21.01
C LYS A 16 6.37 16.72 21.28
N GLU A 17 5.63 16.57 22.38
CA GLU A 17 4.90 17.66 23.01
C GLU A 17 5.87 18.68 23.66
N THR A 18 6.75 19.29 22.87
CA THR A 18 7.47 20.48 23.32
C THR A 18 7.08 21.65 22.44
N ASN A 19 6.05 22.38 22.90
CA ASN A 19 5.55 23.66 22.37
C ASN A 19 4.92 23.60 20.96
N LYS A 20 3.59 23.36 20.92
CA LYS A 20 2.64 23.77 19.85
C LYS A 20 3.00 23.40 18.39
N THR A 21 3.95 22.50 18.17
CA THR A 21 4.33 22.03 16.83
C THR A 21 4.54 20.54 16.89
N CYS A 22 3.66 19.78 16.25
CA CYS A 22 3.93 18.38 15.92
C CYS A 22 5.17 18.36 15.02
N LYS A 23 6.21 17.65 15.46
CA LYS A 23 7.40 17.40 14.64
C LYS A 23 7.56 15.90 14.56
N LEU A 24 7.32 15.36 13.37
CA LEU A 24 7.83 14.05 13.03
C LEU A 24 9.34 14.07 13.28
N THR A 25 9.85 13.14 14.06
CA THR A 25 11.30 13.00 14.28
C THR A 25 11.66 11.57 13.97
N LEU A 26 12.15 11.33 12.74
CA LEU A 26 12.60 10.03 12.29
C LEU A 26 13.96 9.67 12.94
N ASN A 27 14.02 9.43 14.26
CA ASN A 27 15.22 8.99 14.98
C ASN A 27 14.85 8.20 16.25
N PRO A 28 15.54 7.08 16.57
CA PRO A 28 16.63 6.48 15.80
C PRO A 28 16.15 5.88 14.47
N THR A 29 17.02 5.84 13.46
CA THR A 29 16.72 5.12 12.21
C THR A 29 17.47 3.79 12.20
N PHE A 30 16.75 2.68 12.21
CA PHE A 30 17.34 1.38 11.89
C PHE A 30 17.33 1.17 10.38
N LYS A 31 18.40 0.58 9.84
CA LYS A 31 18.54 0.30 8.41
C LYS A 31 18.79 -1.18 8.21
N TYR A 32 18.01 -1.79 7.32
CA TYR A 32 18.12 -3.20 6.98
C TYR A 32 18.32 -3.35 5.47
N ALA A 33 19.27 -4.18 5.08
CA ALA A 33 19.52 -4.47 3.66
C ALA A 33 18.47 -5.46 3.16
N THR A 34 17.90 -5.21 1.98
CA THR A 34 16.93 -6.12 1.34
C THR A 34 17.58 -7.07 0.32
N GLY A 35 18.92 -7.09 0.30
CA GLY A 35 19.73 -7.79 -0.70
C GLY A 35 20.40 -6.84 -1.71
N SER A 36 21.51 -7.30 -2.29
CA SER A 36 22.16 -6.61 -3.41
C SER A 36 21.29 -6.71 -4.64
N ASP A 37 21.12 -5.61 -5.38
CA ASP A 37 20.34 -5.57 -6.62
C ASP A 37 18.88 -6.03 -6.43
N SER A 38 18.29 -5.81 -5.25
CA SER A 38 16.97 -6.35 -4.91
C SER A 38 15.79 -5.52 -5.40
N HIS A 39 16.01 -4.22 -5.65
CA HIS A 39 14.99 -3.23 -6.06
C HIS A 39 13.62 -3.41 -5.35
N PRO A 40 13.54 -3.11 -4.04
CA PRO A 40 12.35 -3.37 -3.28
C PRO A 40 11.22 -2.38 -3.64
N LEU A 41 10.00 -2.89 -3.85
CA LEU A 41 8.88 -2.10 -4.38
C LEU A 41 7.73 -1.88 -3.39
N HIS A 42 7.42 -2.87 -2.56
CA HIS A 42 6.32 -2.78 -1.58
C HIS A 42 6.68 -3.49 -0.27
N VAL A 43 6.09 -3.02 0.83
CA VAL A 43 6.24 -3.60 2.17
C VAL A 43 4.87 -3.74 2.83
N ALA A 44 4.62 -4.87 3.50
CA ALA A 44 3.45 -5.09 4.34
C ALA A 44 3.88 -5.60 5.73
N ILE A 45 2.95 -5.54 6.69
CA ILE A 45 3.16 -5.90 8.10
C ILE A 45 2.29 -7.10 8.45
N GLY A 46 2.80 -7.99 9.30
CA GLY A 46 2.05 -9.09 9.92
C GLY A 46 2.86 -9.71 11.06
N ASP A 47 2.21 -10.43 11.98
CA ASP A 47 2.91 -11.29 12.95
C ASP A 47 2.98 -12.71 12.36
N PHE A 48 4.07 -13.02 11.65
CA PHE A 48 4.21 -14.27 10.90
C PHE A 48 4.67 -15.44 11.78
N ASN A 49 5.13 -15.15 12.99
CA ASN A 49 5.71 -16.14 13.91
C ASN A 49 4.96 -16.29 15.25
N LYS A 50 3.88 -15.53 15.44
CA LYS A 50 2.99 -15.50 16.61
C LYS A 50 3.68 -15.11 17.91
N ASP A 51 4.67 -14.23 17.85
CA ASP A 51 5.33 -13.69 19.04
C ASP A 51 4.71 -12.37 19.55
N ASN A 52 3.63 -11.90 18.91
CA ASN A 52 2.97 -10.62 19.10
C ASN A 52 3.84 -9.40 18.79
N HIS A 53 4.89 -9.56 17.98
CA HIS A 53 5.64 -8.46 17.39
C HIS A 53 5.29 -8.32 15.92
N GLN A 54 5.27 -7.08 15.44
CA GLN A 54 5.05 -6.82 14.03
C GLN A 54 6.30 -7.18 13.23
N ASP A 55 6.14 -8.08 12.26
CA ASP A 55 7.14 -8.43 11.26
C ASP A 55 6.87 -7.70 9.94
N LEU A 56 7.83 -7.76 9.02
CA LEU A 56 7.72 -7.14 7.71
C LEU A 56 7.92 -8.16 6.58
N VAL A 57 7.10 -8.05 5.55
CA VAL A 57 7.32 -8.70 4.25
C VAL A 57 7.61 -7.65 3.18
N VAL A 58 8.66 -7.86 2.38
CA VAL A 58 9.11 -6.94 1.32
C VAL A 58 9.12 -7.65 -0.03
N ALA A 59 8.56 -7.02 -1.06
CA ALA A 59 8.67 -7.48 -2.45
C ALA A 59 9.98 -6.97 -3.08
N ASN A 60 10.90 -7.87 -3.45
CA ASN A 60 12.16 -7.54 -4.10
C ASN A 60 12.13 -7.89 -5.60
N SER A 61 11.83 -6.90 -6.46
CA SER A 61 11.55 -7.16 -7.88
C SER A 61 12.73 -7.80 -8.61
N ASP A 62 13.92 -7.24 -8.46
CA ASP A 62 15.08 -7.58 -9.30
C ASP A 62 15.77 -8.88 -8.86
N THR A 63 15.45 -9.38 -7.67
CA THR A 63 15.97 -10.66 -7.14
C THR A 63 14.91 -11.77 -7.08
N ASP A 64 13.71 -11.54 -7.64
CA ASP A 64 12.66 -12.55 -7.75
C ASP A 64 12.34 -13.25 -6.42
N ASN A 65 12.20 -12.48 -5.34
CA ASN A 65 11.83 -13.00 -4.04
C ASN A 65 11.00 -12.02 -3.21
N ILE A 66 10.34 -12.56 -2.18
CA ILE A 66 9.90 -11.79 -1.02
C ILE A 66 10.87 -11.96 0.14
N GLY A 67 10.88 -10.97 1.02
CA GLY A 67 11.73 -10.88 2.18
C GLY A 67 11.01 -10.74 3.48
N ILE A 68 11.29 -11.62 4.43
CA ILE A 68 10.71 -11.57 5.78
C ILE A 68 11.73 -11.05 6.77
N PHE A 69 11.36 -10.03 7.54
CA PHE A 69 12.14 -9.47 8.64
C PHE A 69 11.33 -9.62 9.92
N PHE A 70 11.81 -10.41 10.88
CA PHE A 70 11.09 -10.60 12.14
C PHE A 70 11.37 -9.44 13.09
N GLY A 71 10.31 -8.90 13.70
CA GLY A 71 10.38 -7.84 14.67
C GLY A 71 10.84 -8.35 16.04
N TYR A 72 11.62 -7.55 16.75
CA TYR A 72 11.97 -7.82 18.15
C TYR A 72 11.06 -7.07 19.14
N GLY A 73 10.06 -6.32 18.67
CA GLY A 73 9.15 -5.52 19.50
C GLY A 73 9.79 -4.31 20.19
N ASN A 74 10.98 -3.90 19.73
CA ASN A 74 11.69 -2.72 20.20
C ASN A 74 12.09 -1.81 19.03
N GLY A 75 11.38 -1.96 17.91
CA GLY A 75 11.64 -1.24 16.67
C GLY A 75 12.76 -1.81 15.80
N SER A 76 13.49 -2.82 16.29
CA SER A 76 14.52 -3.50 15.50
C SER A 76 14.04 -4.84 14.93
N PHE A 77 14.67 -5.26 13.83
CA PHE A 77 14.31 -6.46 13.08
C PHE A 77 15.50 -7.41 12.85
N THR A 78 15.23 -8.66 12.51
CA THR A 78 16.23 -9.62 12.03
C THR A 78 16.81 -9.22 10.67
N ASN A 79 17.84 -9.94 10.21
CA ASN A 79 18.15 -9.95 8.79
C ASN A 79 17.04 -10.65 8.01
N GLN A 80 16.92 -10.32 6.72
CA GLN A 80 15.92 -10.89 5.84
C GLN A 80 16.08 -12.41 5.66
N ILE A 81 14.96 -13.12 5.67
CA ILE A 81 14.82 -14.48 5.12
C ILE A 81 14.07 -14.38 3.80
N THR A 82 14.58 -15.01 2.74
CA THR A 82 14.02 -14.88 1.39
C THR A 82 13.21 -16.10 0.98
N TYR A 83 12.12 -15.84 0.24
CA TYR A 83 11.30 -16.86 -0.41
C TYR A 83 11.20 -16.56 -1.90
N PHE A 84 11.56 -17.53 -2.74
CA PHE A 84 11.64 -17.36 -4.19
C PHE A 84 10.25 -17.27 -4.83
N THR A 85 10.04 -16.27 -5.68
CA THR A 85 8.76 -16.01 -6.38
C THR A 85 8.77 -16.46 -7.84
N GLY A 86 9.85 -17.11 -8.30
CA GLY A 86 9.98 -17.62 -9.67
C GLY A 86 10.89 -16.76 -10.54
N LEU A 87 11.60 -17.38 -11.49
CA LEU A 87 12.56 -16.65 -12.32
C LEU A 87 11.84 -15.64 -13.24
N GLY A 88 12.24 -14.37 -13.17
CA GLY A 88 11.60 -13.26 -13.88
C GLY A 88 10.24 -12.88 -13.32
N SER A 89 9.89 -13.30 -12.11
CA SER A 89 8.64 -12.96 -11.44
C SER A 89 8.45 -11.48 -11.20
N SER A 90 9.53 -10.74 -10.90
CA SER A 90 9.48 -9.31 -10.58
C SER A 90 8.33 -8.98 -9.61
N PRO A 91 8.37 -9.43 -8.35
CA PRO A 91 7.29 -9.16 -7.40
C PRO A 91 7.16 -7.66 -7.13
N HIS A 92 5.96 -7.11 -7.30
CA HIS A 92 5.69 -5.67 -7.16
C HIS A 92 4.92 -5.31 -5.90
N TRP A 93 4.00 -6.17 -5.46
CA TRP A 93 3.11 -5.89 -4.34
C TRP A 93 2.93 -7.12 -3.48
N VAL A 94 2.70 -6.88 -2.18
CA VAL A 94 2.43 -7.92 -1.19
C VAL A 94 1.27 -7.51 -0.30
N VAL A 95 0.39 -8.44 0.00
CA VAL A 95 -0.68 -8.31 1.00
C VAL A 95 -0.68 -9.54 1.91
N VAL A 96 -1.19 -9.36 3.12
CA VAL A 96 -1.17 -10.37 4.19
C VAL A 96 -2.61 -10.65 4.61
N GLY A 97 -2.93 -11.91 4.85
CA GLY A 97 -4.26 -12.37 5.26
C GLY A 97 -4.25 -13.87 5.55
N ASP A 98 -5.31 -14.39 6.16
CA ASP A 98 -5.52 -15.83 6.34
C ASP A 98 -6.32 -16.34 5.12
N PHE A 99 -5.63 -16.88 4.11
CA PHE A 99 -6.23 -17.25 2.82
C PHE A 99 -6.72 -18.71 2.79
N ASN A 100 -6.55 -19.46 3.88
CA ASN A 100 -6.98 -20.85 4.03
C ASN A 100 -7.76 -21.12 5.35
N ASN A 101 -8.16 -20.05 6.06
CA ASN A 101 -8.85 -20.02 7.35
C ASN A 101 -8.24 -20.93 8.44
N ASP A 102 -6.91 -21.06 8.47
CA ASP A 102 -6.21 -21.81 9.51
C ASP A 102 -5.78 -20.95 10.71
N ASN A 103 -6.14 -19.66 10.71
CA ASN A 103 -5.77 -18.62 11.66
C ASN A 103 -4.26 -18.33 11.72
N LEU A 104 -3.54 -18.61 10.63
CA LEU A 104 -2.15 -18.22 10.42
C LEU A 104 -2.10 -17.15 9.32
N LEU A 105 -1.13 -16.25 9.40
CA LEU A 105 -0.97 -15.25 8.35
C LEU A 105 -0.23 -15.85 7.15
N ASP A 106 -0.86 -15.71 5.99
CA ASP A 106 -0.34 -16.03 4.67
C ASP A 106 0.06 -14.75 3.92
N ILE A 107 0.73 -14.91 2.78
CA ILE A 107 1.19 -13.80 1.95
C ILE A 107 0.73 -14.01 0.51
N ALA A 108 0.06 -13.01 -0.06
CA ALA A 108 -0.20 -12.95 -1.50
C ALA A 108 0.72 -11.94 -2.17
N VAL A 109 1.28 -12.32 -3.33
CA VAL A 109 2.29 -11.56 -4.07
C VAL A 109 1.82 -11.31 -5.50
N ALA A 110 1.89 -10.06 -5.97
CA ALA A 110 1.72 -9.73 -7.38
C ALA A 110 3.04 -9.91 -8.12
N ASN A 111 3.14 -10.97 -8.92
CA ASN A 111 4.31 -11.25 -9.76
C ASN A 111 4.13 -10.59 -11.13
N TYR A 112 4.60 -9.35 -11.26
CA TYR A 112 4.41 -8.52 -12.43
C TYR A 112 4.96 -9.18 -13.71
N GLY A 113 6.16 -9.73 -13.64
CA GLY A 113 6.87 -10.27 -14.80
C GLY A 113 6.35 -11.64 -15.27
N THR A 114 5.90 -12.49 -14.35
CA THR A 114 5.33 -13.81 -14.68
C THR A 114 3.80 -13.82 -14.78
N ASN A 115 3.16 -12.65 -14.68
CA ASN A 115 1.72 -12.44 -14.87
C ASN A 115 0.82 -13.37 -14.04
N ASN A 116 1.13 -13.50 -12.76
CA ASN A 116 0.35 -14.29 -11.81
C ASN A 116 0.33 -13.64 -10.43
N ILE A 117 -0.58 -14.12 -9.59
CA ILE A 117 -0.42 -13.96 -8.14
C ILE A 117 0.19 -15.25 -7.55
N GLY A 118 1.08 -15.10 -6.58
CA GLY A 118 1.64 -16.18 -5.79
C GLY A 118 1.11 -16.13 -4.35
N ILE A 119 0.65 -17.26 -3.81
CA ILE A 119 0.17 -17.39 -2.43
C ILE A 119 1.13 -18.26 -1.63
N PHE A 120 1.74 -17.70 -0.59
CA PHE A 120 2.59 -18.40 0.37
C PHE A 120 1.78 -18.69 1.63
N LEU A 121 1.42 -19.95 1.85
CA LEU A 121 0.72 -20.36 3.06
C LEU A 121 1.68 -20.42 4.25
N GLY A 122 1.31 -19.81 5.36
CA GLY A 122 2.11 -19.68 6.56
C GLY A 122 1.98 -20.87 7.50
N PHE A 123 3.05 -21.21 8.20
CA PHE A 123 3.03 -22.19 9.28
C PHE A 123 2.91 -21.55 10.67
N GLY A 124 2.76 -20.22 10.75
CA GLY A 124 2.63 -19.47 12.00
C GLY A 124 3.88 -19.49 12.90
N ASN A 125 5.01 -19.94 12.35
CA ASN A 125 6.30 -19.99 13.04
C ASN A 125 7.39 -19.25 12.25
N GLY A 126 6.97 -18.31 11.39
CA GLY A 126 7.83 -17.56 10.49
C GLY A 126 8.25 -18.32 9.22
N LYS A 127 7.75 -19.54 8.99
CA LYS A 127 7.98 -20.28 7.75
C LYS A 127 6.74 -20.32 6.88
N PHE A 128 6.97 -20.43 5.58
CA PHE A 128 5.93 -20.52 4.56
C PHE A 128 6.16 -21.73 3.65
N GLU A 129 5.07 -22.22 3.05
CA GLU A 129 5.09 -23.16 1.94
C GLU A 129 5.72 -22.55 0.68
N ASN A 130 5.95 -23.38 -0.33
CA ASN A 130 6.22 -22.85 -1.66
C ASN A 130 4.95 -22.20 -2.21
N GLN A 131 5.10 -21.12 -2.97
CA GLN A 131 3.94 -20.42 -3.50
C GLN A 131 3.04 -21.29 -4.39
N ILE A 132 1.73 -21.10 -4.25
CA ILE A 132 0.71 -21.54 -5.19
C ILE A 132 0.50 -20.39 -6.18
N MET A 133 0.61 -20.65 -7.48
CA MET A 133 0.53 -19.61 -8.51
C MET A 133 -0.79 -19.65 -9.28
N PHE A 134 -1.42 -18.49 -9.45
CA PHE A 134 -2.64 -18.30 -10.23
C PHE A 134 -2.38 -17.38 -11.42
N SER A 135 -2.39 -17.93 -12.63
CA SER A 135 -2.14 -17.16 -13.85
C SER A 135 -3.28 -16.19 -14.15
N LEU A 136 -2.91 -14.98 -14.54
CA LEU A 136 -3.84 -13.91 -14.93
C LEU A 136 -3.71 -13.57 -16.43
N GLY A 137 -3.05 -14.40 -17.23
CA GLY A 137 -2.81 -14.13 -18.66
C GLY A 137 -1.65 -13.16 -18.88
N SER A 138 -1.80 -12.16 -19.75
CA SER A 138 -0.77 -11.12 -19.99
C SER A 138 -1.01 -9.85 -19.16
N SER A 139 -1.38 -10.04 -17.89
CA SER A 139 -2.02 -9.01 -17.07
C SER A 139 -1.08 -8.00 -16.43
N HIS A 140 0.19 -8.34 -16.20
CA HIS A 140 1.15 -7.53 -15.46
C HIS A 140 0.55 -6.95 -14.15
N PRO A 141 0.27 -7.81 -13.14
CA PRO A 141 -0.38 -7.40 -11.91
C PRO A 141 0.52 -6.43 -11.13
N LEU A 142 -0.01 -5.26 -10.77
CA LEU A 142 0.77 -4.18 -10.17
C LEU A 142 0.48 -3.99 -8.68
N SER A 143 -0.78 -4.14 -8.24
CA SER A 143 -1.18 -4.05 -6.84
C SER A 143 -2.33 -4.98 -6.50
N LEU A 144 -2.44 -5.30 -5.20
CA LEU A 144 -3.42 -6.22 -4.62
C LEU A 144 -4.11 -5.56 -3.43
N VAL A 145 -5.38 -5.88 -3.23
CA VAL A 145 -6.10 -5.67 -1.96
C VAL A 145 -6.93 -6.90 -1.63
N VAL A 146 -7.26 -7.03 -0.36
CA VAL A 146 -7.97 -8.18 0.21
C VAL A 146 -9.27 -7.70 0.84
N GLY A 147 -10.34 -8.47 0.70
CA GLY A 147 -11.63 -8.22 1.32
C GLY A 147 -12.58 -9.39 1.07
N ASP A 148 -13.73 -9.42 1.73
CA ASP A 148 -14.81 -10.36 1.38
C ASP A 148 -15.71 -9.65 0.35
N PHE A 149 -15.56 -10.01 -0.93
CA PHE A 149 -16.27 -9.35 -2.04
C PHE A 149 -17.58 -10.06 -2.40
N ASN A 150 -17.86 -11.24 -1.82
CA ASN A 150 -19.04 -12.05 -2.12
C ASN A 150 -19.87 -12.45 -0.87
N ASN A 151 -19.55 -11.89 0.30
CA ASN A 151 -20.16 -12.14 1.61
C ASN A 151 -20.17 -13.61 2.03
N ASP A 152 -19.15 -14.37 1.65
CA ASP A 152 -19.01 -15.76 2.08
C ASP A 152 -18.07 -15.95 3.29
N TYR A 153 -17.60 -14.85 3.87
CA TYR A 153 -16.67 -14.75 5.00
C TYR A 153 -15.27 -15.32 4.73
N GLN A 154 -14.91 -15.56 3.47
CA GLN A 154 -13.53 -15.86 3.07
C GLN A 154 -12.86 -14.62 2.51
N LEU A 155 -11.53 -14.59 2.61
CA LEU A 155 -10.75 -13.52 1.99
C LEU A 155 -10.64 -13.74 0.48
N ASP A 156 -11.12 -12.76 -0.27
CA ASP A 156 -10.95 -12.63 -1.71
C ASP A 156 -9.84 -11.63 -2.05
N ILE A 157 -9.39 -11.62 -3.30
CA ILE A 157 -8.33 -10.74 -3.78
C ILE A 157 -8.82 -9.93 -4.98
N ALA A 158 -8.65 -8.61 -4.93
CA ALA A 158 -8.76 -7.74 -6.11
C ALA A 158 -7.37 -7.36 -6.63
N VAL A 159 -7.17 -7.46 -7.94
CA VAL A 159 -5.87 -7.30 -8.60
C VAL A 159 -5.95 -6.20 -9.66
N ALA A 160 -5.09 -5.19 -9.55
CA ALA A 160 -4.92 -4.17 -10.58
C ALA A 160 -3.96 -4.69 -11.66
N ASN A 161 -4.49 -4.90 -12.87
CA ASN A 161 -3.74 -5.46 -13.99
C ASN A 161 -3.45 -4.39 -15.05
N VAL A 162 -2.19 -3.97 -15.14
CA VAL A 162 -1.79 -2.92 -16.08
C VAL A 162 -1.79 -3.41 -17.52
N GLY A 163 -1.28 -4.61 -17.78
CA GLY A 163 -1.14 -5.16 -19.12
C GLY A 163 -2.45 -5.47 -19.82
N THR A 164 -3.53 -5.65 -19.05
CA THR A 164 -4.88 -5.91 -19.56
C THR A 164 -5.88 -4.81 -19.22
N SER A 165 -5.43 -3.70 -18.64
CA SER A 165 -6.24 -2.53 -18.25
C SER A 165 -7.54 -2.89 -17.52
N ASN A 166 -7.46 -3.82 -16.55
CA ASN A 166 -8.62 -4.27 -15.79
C ASN A 166 -8.32 -4.44 -14.30
N VAL A 167 -9.38 -4.59 -13.52
CA VAL A 167 -9.32 -5.13 -12.17
C VAL A 167 -9.88 -6.55 -12.18
N ALA A 168 -9.11 -7.54 -11.75
CA ALA A 168 -9.59 -8.90 -11.58
C ALA A 168 -10.04 -9.14 -10.13
N ILE A 169 -11.20 -9.77 -9.95
CA ILE A 169 -11.72 -10.21 -8.65
C ILE A 169 -11.58 -11.72 -8.59
N LEU A 170 -10.79 -12.18 -7.62
CA LEU A 170 -10.48 -13.58 -7.38
C LEU A 170 -11.13 -14.00 -6.07
N LEU A 171 -12.09 -14.91 -6.13
CA LEU A 171 -12.78 -15.41 -4.95
C LEU A 171 -11.97 -16.52 -4.28
N GLY A 172 -11.84 -16.45 -2.96
CA GLY A 172 -11.21 -17.46 -2.13
C GLY A 172 -12.00 -18.77 -2.12
N LEU A 173 -11.30 -19.89 -1.95
CA LEU A 173 -11.88 -21.24 -1.87
C LEU A 173 -11.53 -21.95 -0.55
N ASP A 174 -11.20 -21.19 0.48
CA ASP A 174 -10.92 -21.65 1.85
C ASP A 174 -9.79 -22.70 1.99
N ASN A 175 -8.81 -22.65 1.09
CA ASN A 175 -7.72 -23.62 1.07
C ASN A 175 -6.46 -23.06 0.42
N GLY A 176 -6.35 -21.72 0.34
CA GLY A 176 -5.31 -21.03 -0.40
C GLY A 176 -5.50 -21.01 -1.92
N PHE A 177 -6.56 -21.62 -2.45
CA PHE A 177 -6.92 -21.53 -3.87
C PHE A 177 -7.90 -20.40 -4.15
N PHE A 178 -7.77 -19.85 -5.35
CA PHE A 178 -8.58 -18.75 -5.84
C PHE A 178 -9.16 -19.06 -7.22
N GLN A 179 -10.35 -18.54 -7.49
CA GLN A 179 -10.98 -18.57 -8.81
C GLN A 179 -11.25 -17.15 -9.31
N ILE A 180 -10.97 -16.88 -10.58
CA ILE A 180 -11.32 -15.59 -11.19
C ILE A 180 -12.84 -15.57 -11.41
N GLU A 181 -13.54 -14.68 -10.72
CA GLU A 181 -14.99 -14.49 -10.86
C GLU A 181 -15.31 -13.39 -11.87
N THR A 182 -14.70 -12.21 -11.67
CA THR A 182 -15.02 -11.01 -12.45
C THR A 182 -13.75 -10.35 -12.98
N LEU A 183 -13.79 -9.93 -14.25
CA LEU A 183 -12.81 -9.01 -14.85
C LEU A 183 -13.51 -7.69 -15.17
N ILE A 184 -13.13 -6.63 -14.48
CA ILE A 184 -13.71 -5.30 -14.62
C ILE A 184 -12.84 -4.48 -15.57
N ASP A 185 -13.31 -4.29 -16.80
CA ASP A 185 -12.61 -3.48 -17.80
C ASP A 185 -12.59 -2.00 -17.39
N MET A 186 -11.38 -1.45 -17.24
CA MET A 186 -11.14 -0.04 -16.88
C MET A 186 -11.07 0.86 -18.12
N LYS A 187 -11.34 0.31 -19.31
CA LYS A 187 -11.23 0.92 -20.63
C LYS A 187 -9.78 1.12 -21.08
N TYR A 188 -9.63 1.32 -22.39
CA TYR A 188 -8.34 1.56 -23.05
C TYR A 188 -7.60 2.75 -22.43
N ASP A 189 -6.27 2.62 -22.37
CA ASP A 189 -5.29 3.56 -21.78
C ASP A 189 -5.32 3.66 -20.25
N SER A 190 -6.20 2.93 -19.56
CA SER A 190 -6.15 2.82 -18.10
C SER A 190 -4.93 2.00 -17.65
N ILE A 191 -4.22 2.57 -16.68
CA ILE A 191 -3.11 1.96 -15.95
C ILE A 191 -3.54 1.93 -14.48
N PRO A 192 -4.33 0.94 -14.04
CA PRO A 192 -4.70 0.81 -12.64
C PRO A 192 -3.43 0.50 -11.83
N CYS A 193 -3.12 1.31 -10.82
CA CYS A 193 -1.86 1.22 -10.09
C CYS A 193 -1.99 1.02 -8.59
N SER A 194 -3.09 1.49 -7.97
CA SER A 194 -3.33 1.29 -6.54
C SER A 194 -4.83 1.09 -6.29
N LEU A 195 -5.12 0.26 -5.29
CA LEU A 195 -6.45 -0.16 -4.87
C LEU A 195 -6.59 0.09 -3.36
N ALA A 196 -7.82 0.33 -2.88
CA ALA A 196 -8.19 0.21 -1.47
C ALA A 196 -9.62 -0.29 -1.33
N VAL A 197 -9.92 -0.94 -0.20
CA VAL A 197 -11.23 -1.50 0.12
C VAL A 197 -11.89 -0.66 1.21
N ALA A 198 -13.17 -0.38 1.05
CA ALA A 198 -14.02 0.24 2.07
C ALA A 198 -15.50 0.04 1.70
N ASP A 199 -16.41 0.39 2.59
CA ASP A 199 -17.83 0.56 2.26
C ASP A 199 -18.08 2.05 1.97
N PHE A 200 -18.25 2.42 0.70
CA PHE A 200 -18.42 3.83 0.30
C PHE A 200 -19.89 4.27 0.25
N ASN A 201 -20.83 3.32 0.29
CA ASN A 201 -22.27 3.58 0.14
C ASN A 201 -23.11 3.12 1.37
N ASN A 202 -22.44 2.67 2.43
CA ASN A 202 -23.01 2.17 3.68
C ASN A 202 -23.97 0.98 3.51
N ASP A 203 -23.75 0.12 2.52
CA ASP A 203 -24.56 -1.08 2.30
C ASP A 203 -24.01 -2.34 2.99
N ASN A 204 -22.86 -2.23 3.66
CA ASN A 204 -22.09 -3.30 4.31
C ASN A 204 -21.52 -4.33 3.33
N HIS A 205 -21.30 -3.96 2.08
CA HIS A 205 -20.51 -4.73 1.13
C HIS A 205 -19.15 -4.07 0.89
N ALA A 206 -18.15 -4.89 0.61
CA ALA A 206 -16.83 -4.39 0.27
C ALA A 206 -16.86 -3.74 -1.12
N ASP A 207 -16.59 -2.45 -1.18
CA ASP A 207 -16.33 -1.69 -2.39
C ASP A 207 -14.82 -1.52 -2.63
N ILE A 208 -14.45 -1.09 -3.83
CA ILE A 208 -13.04 -0.88 -4.19
C ILE A 208 -12.84 0.50 -4.81
N ALA A 209 -11.91 1.28 -4.26
CA ALA A 209 -11.36 2.46 -4.93
C ALA A 209 -10.15 2.05 -5.78
N VAL A 210 -10.11 2.53 -7.02
CA VAL A 210 -9.06 2.25 -8.00
C VAL A 210 -8.51 3.55 -8.55
N VAL A 211 -7.22 3.80 -8.42
CA VAL A 211 -6.58 4.94 -9.08
C VAL A 211 -5.91 4.51 -10.38
N ASN A 212 -6.20 5.24 -11.45
CA ASN A 212 -5.72 4.99 -12.80
C ASN A 212 -4.74 6.08 -13.21
N ASN A 213 -3.46 5.70 -13.31
CA ASN A 213 -2.39 6.60 -13.70
C ASN A 213 -2.57 7.11 -15.14
N GLY A 214 -2.85 6.22 -16.08
CA GLY A 214 -2.93 6.54 -17.51
C GLY A 214 -4.12 7.42 -17.91
N THR A 215 -5.25 7.31 -17.20
CA THR A 215 -6.46 8.10 -17.49
C THR A 215 -6.70 9.26 -16.53
N ASN A 216 -5.83 9.45 -15.51
CA ASN A 216 -5.97 10.52 -14.51
C ASN A 216 -7.33 10.46 -13.77
N THR A 217 -7.74 9.25 -13.38
CA THR A 217 -9.04 9.04 -12.74
C THR A 217 -9.00 8.16 -11.50
N LEU A 218 -9.87 8.49 -10.57
CA LEU A 218 -10.31 7.63 -9.47
C LEU A 218 -11.58 6.93 -9.93
N VAL A 219 -11.62 5.61 -9.83
CA VAL A 219 -12.80 4.80 -10.12
C VAL A 219 -13.23 4.10 -8.84
N ILE A 220 -14.51 4.21 -8.52
CA ILE A 220 -15.14 3.57 -7.37
C ILE A 220 -15.98 2.42 -7.90
N LEU A 221 -15.65 1.21 -7.48
CA LEU A 221 -16.33 -0.03 -7.80
C LEU A 221 -17.24 -0.37 -6.61
N LEU A 222 -18.54 -0.07 -6.72
CA LEU A 222 -19.50 -0.44 -5.68
C LEU A 222 -19.88 -1.91 -5.83
N GLY A 223 -19.58 -2.70 -4.81
CA GLY A 223 -19.85 -4.13 -4.73
C GLY A 223 -21.31 -4.38 -4.37
N ASN A 224 -21.92 -5.39 -4.96
CA ASN A 224 -23.26 -5.85 -4.56
C ASN A 224 -23.21 -7.03 -3.58
N GLY A 225 -22.03 -7.35 -3.06
CA GLY A 225 -21.82 -8.49 -2.17
C GLY A 225 -21.93 -9.86 -2.84
N SER A 226 -21.83 -9.94 -4.17
CA SER A 226 -21.82 -11.20 -4.93
C SER A 226 -20.60 -11.34 -5.85
N GLY A 227 -19.50 -10.63 -5.56
CA GLY A 227 -18.33 -10.53 -6.44
C GLY A 227 -18.56 -9.68 -7.71
N LYS A 228 -19.65 -8.93 -7.78
CA LYS A 228 -20.01 -8.06 -8.92
C LYS A 228 -20.03 -6.59 -8.52
N PHE A 229 -19.66 -5.75 -9.46
CA PHE A 229 -19.42 -4.33 -9.20
C PHE A 229 -20.05 -3.42 -10.25
N VAL A 230 -20.47 -2.23 -9.82
CA VAL A 230 -20.79 -1.09 -10.70
C VAL A 230 -19.75 0.00 -10.52
N ASN A 231 -19.34 0.67 -11.61
CA ASN A 231 -18.25 1.65 -11.55
C ASN A 231 -18.73 3.10 -11.69
N TYR A 232 -18.14 3.99 -10.89
CA TYR A 232 -18.25 5.45 -10.95
C TYR A 232 -16.87 6.05 -11.13
N GLN A 233 -16.73 7.07 -11.98
CA GLN A 233 -15.43 7.63 -12.34
C GLN A 233 -15.36 9.11 -12.02
N TYR A 234 -14.24 9.52 -11.43
CA TYR A 234 -13.93 10.88 -11.01
C TYR A 234 -12.57 11.28 -11.59
N SER A 235 -12.42 12.52 -12.05
CA SER A 235 -11.12 13.03 -12.48
C SER A 235 -10.25 13.38 -11.28
N THR A 236 -8.97 13.00 -11.31
CA THR A 236 -7.97 13.41 -10.32
C THR A 236 -7.22 14.68 -10.73
N GLY A 237 -7.67 15.35 -11.80
CA GLY A 237 -7.04 16.52 -12.39
C GLY A 237 -6.39 16.21 -13.74
N ARG A 238 -6.25 17.25 -14.58
CA ARG A 238 -5.59 17.12 -15.89
C ARG A 238 -4.10 16.86 -15.69
N ASP A 239 -3.57 15.85 -16.40
CA ASP A 239 -2.16 15.44 -16.37
C ASP A 239 -1.67 15.09 -14.95
N SER A 240 -2.55 14.57 -14.09
CA SER A 240 -2.24 14.32 -12.67
C SER A 240 -1.28 13.17 -12.44
N HIS A 241 -1.32 12.13 -13.28
CA HIS A 241 -0.57 10.88 -13.17
C HIS A 241 -0.63 10.32 -11.74
N SER A 242 -1.84 10.03 -11.28
CA SER A 242 -2.06 9.53 -9.92
C SER A 242 -1.39 8.17 -9.69
N CYS A 243 -0.76 7.96 -8.52
CA CYS A 243 0.09 6.77 -8.27
C CYS A 243 -0.40 5.87 -7.13
N SER A 244 -0.97 6.45 -6.09
CA SER A 244 -1.35 5.75 -4.85
C SER A 244 -2.55 6.43 -4.22
N LEU A 245 -3.35 5.66 -3.48
CA LEU A 245 -4.51 6.14 -2.76
C LEU A 245 -4.61 5.53 -1.36
N VAL A 246 -5.31 6.23 -0.47
CA VAL A 246 -5.73 5.74 0.86
C VAL A 246 -7.18 6.13 1.11
N VAL A 247 -7.84 5.39 1.99
CA VAL A 247 -9.23 5.59 2.39
C VAL A 247 -9.32 5.80 3.88
N GLY A 248 -10.22 6.67 4.31
CA GLY A 248 -10.54 6.90 5.72
C GLY A 248 -11.49 8.07 5.88
N ASP A 249 -12.02 8.26 7.08
CA ASP A 249 -12.85 9.42 7.41
C ASP A 249 -11.93 10.62 7.74
N PHE A 250 -11.64 11.45 6.75
CA PHE A 250 -10.74 12.60 6.91
C PHE A 250 -11.43 13.83 7.48
N ASN A 251 -12.76 13.77 7.65
CA ASN A 251 -13.59 14.90 8.05
C ASN A 251 -14.49 14.65 9.28
N ASN A 252 -14.36 13.47 9.89
CA ASN A 252 -15.07 13.00 11.08
C ASN A 252 -16.61 12.96 10.91
N ASP A 253 -17.13 12.71 9.70
CA ASP A 253 -18.56 12.54 9.45
C ASP A 253 -19.03 11.06 9.44
N ASN A 254 -18.13 10.13 9.70
CA ASN A 254 -18.29 8.67 9.62
C ASN A 254 -18.59 8.15 8.21
N ILE A 255 -18.18 8.89 7.18
CA ILE A 255 -18.24 8.47 5.79
C ILE A 255 -16.82 8.28 5.27
N GLN A 256 -16.64 7.25 4.45
CA GLN A 256 -15.34 6.96 3.86
C GLN A 256 -14.99 7.99 2.78
N ASP A 257 -13.90 8.72 2.99
CA ASP A 257 -13.30 9.64 2.04
C ASP A 257 -12.11 8.96 1.33
N VAL A 258 -11.75 9.46 0.14
CA VAL A 258 -10.61 8.94 -0.63
C VAL A 258 -9.57 10.03 -0.82
N THR A 259 -8.32 9.72 -0.53
CA THR A 259 -7.19 10.58 -0.88
C THR A 259 -6.31 9.90 -1.92
N VAL A 260 -5.90 10.66 -2.94
CA VAL A 260 -4.97 10.22 -4.00
C VAL A 260 -3.73 11.13 -4.03
N VAL A 261 -2.57 10.58 -4.39
CA VAL A 261 -1.38 11.37 -4.71
C VAL A 261 -1.17 11.47 -6.22
N ASN A 262 -0.89 12.69 -6.69
CA ASN A 262 -0.74 13.04 -8.10
C ASN A 262 0.71 13.44 -8.39
N SER A 263 1.45 12.57 -9.08
CA SER A 263 2.89 12.73 -9.27
C SER A 263 3.24 14.00 -10.03
N ASP A 264 2.56 14.23 -11.16
CA ASP A 264 2.95 15.25 -12.13
C ASP A 264 2.41 16.63 -11.78
N THR A 265 1.30 16.67 -11.05
CA THR A 265 0.73 17.93 -10.54
C THR A 265 1.18 18.26 -9.11
N SER A 266 2.04 17.42 -8.51
CA SER A 266 2.66 17.64 -7.19
C SER A 266 1.66 18.05 -6.11
N ASN A 267 0.58 17.28 -6.01
CA ASN A 267 -0.46 17.50 -5.03
C ASN A 267 -1.11 16.19 -4.56
N ILE A 268 -1.84 16.34 -3.46
CA ILE A 268 -2.81 15.40 -2.93
C ILE A 268 -4.19 15.83 -3.41
N GLY A 269 -5.00 14.90 -3.90
CA GLY A 269 -6.41 15.11 -4.18
C GLY A 269 -7.29 14.41 -3.15
N LEU A 270 -8.12 15.16 -2.44
CA LEU A 270 -9.09 14.68 -1.46
C LEU A 270 -10.49 14.66 -2.06
N PHE A 271 -11.13 13.50 -2.02
CA PHE A 271 -12.52 13.27 -2.41
C PHE A 271 -13.32 12.97 -1.15
N LEU A 272 -14.14 13.94 -0.73
CA LEU A 272 -15.05 13.75 0.41
C LEU A 272 -16.30 12.99 -0.03
N GLY A 273 -16.68 11.94 0.68
CA GLY A 273 -17.82 11.09 0.38
C GLY A 273 -19.16 11.74 0.71
N TYR A 274 -20.22 11.24 0.08
CA TYR A 274 -21.61 11.49 0.50
C TYR A 274 -22.24 10.28 1.22
N GLY A 275 -21.55 9.14 1.25
CA GLY A 275 -22.03 7.92 1.89
C GLY A 275 -23.03 7.14 1.06
N ASP A 276 -23.17 7.48 -0.23
CA ASP A 276 -23.98 6.78 -1.24
C ASP A 276 -23.13 6.24 -2.40
N GLY A 277 -21.81 6.14 -2.19
CA GLY A 277 -20.83 5.78 -3.21
C GLY A 277 -20.38 6.93 -4.09
N THR A 278 -20.92 8.15 -3.90
CA THR A 278 -20.52 9.34 -4.65
C THR A 278 -19.69 10.33 -3.83
N PHE A 279 -18.96 11.20 -4.54
CA PHE A 279 -17.98 12.11 -3.94
C PHE A 279 -18.20 13.57 -4.36
N ARG A 280 -17.77 14.49 -3.48
CA ARG A 280 -17.67 15.91 -3.76
C ARG A 280 -16.63 16.20 -4.85
N THR A 281 -16.62 17.44 -5.33
CA THR A 281 -15.50 17.92 -6.14
C THR A 281 -14.20 17.83 -5.35
N ILE A 282 -13.16 17.33 -6.02
CA ILE A 282 -11.83 17.15 -5.45
C ILE A 282 -11.27 18.46 -4.84
N ILE A 283 -10.70 18.34 -3.65
CA ILE A 283 -9.94 19.41 -2.99
C ILE A 283 -8.46 19.05 -3.12
N THR A 284 -7.61 20.00 -3.53
CA THR A 284 -6.19 19.72 -3.74
C THR A 284 -5.29 20.42 -2.73
N TYR A 285 -4.27 19.70 -2.26
CA TYR A 285 -3.23 20.20 -1.36
C TYR A 285 -1.85 20.01 -1.99
N SER A 286 -1.07 21.07 -2.16
CA SER A 286 0.26 20.96 -2.77
C SER A 286 1.22 20.20 -1.86
N THR A 287 1.97 19.25 -2.43
CA THR A 287 3.04 18.51 -1.74
C THR A 287 4.40 19.19 -1.84
N GLY A 288 4.45 20.41 -2.39
CA GLY A 288 5.68 21.14 -2.71
C GLY A 288 6.02 21.09 -4.21
N HIS A 289 6.77 22.08 -4.69
CA HIS A 289 7.14 22.17 -6.11
C HIS A 289 8.04 21.02 -6.56
N ASN A 290 7.64 20.32 -7.63
CA ASN A 290 8.39 19.20 -8.23
C ASN A 290 8.67 18.04 -7.25
N SER A 291 7.77 17.82 -6.29
CA SER A 291 7.93 16.82 -5.24
C SER A 291 7.72 15.38 -5.73
N ARG A 292 6.92 15.22 -6.79
CA ARG A 292 6.57 13.92 -7.42
C ARG A 292 6.17 12.86 -6.38
N PRO A 293 5.01 13.04 -5.71
CA PRO A 293 4.52 12.09 -4.72
C PRO A 293 4.16 10.76 -5.38
N LEU A 294 4.66 9.65 -4.84
CA LEU A 294 4.47 8.30 -5.40
C LEU A 294 3.63 7.38 -4.52
N PHE A 295 3.68 7.58 -3.20
CA PHE A 295 3.02 6.72 -2.23
C PHE A 295 2.44 7.56 -1.10
N ILE A 296 1.31 7.10 -0.55
CA ILE A 296 0.67 7.72 0.60
C ILE A 296 0.22 6.65 1.59
N VAL A 297 0.36 6.94 2.87
CA VAL A 297 -0.20 6.16 3.97
C VAL A 297 -0.93 7.10 4.92
N THR A 298 -1.93 6.59 5.63
CA THR A 298 -2.72 7.36 6.60
C THR A 298 -2.72 6.67 7.96
N GLY A 299 -2.90 7.45 9.02
CA GLY A 299 -2.94 7.02 10.41
C GLY A 299 -3.04 8.25 11.31
N ASP A 300 -3.30 8.04 12.60
CA ASP A 300 -3.20 9.10 13.61
C ASP A 300 -1.75 9.12 14.12
N PHE A 301 -0.94 10.08 13.65
CA PHE A 301 0.49 10.12 13.95
C PHE A 301 0.81 11.01 15.16
N ASP A 302 -0.13 11.84 15.61
CA ASP A 302 0.06 12.66 16.81
C ASP A 302 -0.96 12.41 17.93
N ASN A 303 -1.74 11.34 17.80
CA ASN A 303 -2.73 10.84 18.77
C ASN A 303 -3.85 11.85 19.05
N ASP A 304 -4.20 12.67 18.07
CA ASP A 304 -5.29 13.65 18.18
C ASP A 304 -6.66 13.11 17.71
N LYS A 305 -6.67 11.84 17.27
CA LYS A 305 -7.81 11.07 16.74
C LYS A 305 -8.30 11.53 15.37
N ASN A 306 -7.59 12.42 14.71
CA ASN A 306 -7.85 12.77 13.32
C ASN A 306 -6.87 12.00 12.43
N LEU A 307 -7.34 11.56 11.27
CA LEU A 307 -6.46 10.93 10.30
C LEU A 307 -5.48 11.95 9.72
N ASP A 308 -4.20 11.68 9.92
CA ASP A 308 -3.09 12.34 9.27
C ASP A 308 -2.66 11.54 8.03
N MET A 309 -1.74 12.11 7.23
CA MET A 309 -1.17 11.43 6.08
C MET A 309 0.33 11.60 5.99
N ILE A 310 1.00 10.57 5.49
CA ILE A 310 2.41 10.61 5.16
C ILE A 310 2.55 10.38 3.66
N VAL A 311 3.17 11.34 2.98
CA VAL A 311 3.40 11.30 1.54
C VAL A 311 4.86 11.11 1.24
N VAL A 312 5.13 10.14 0.38
CA VAL A 312 6.46 9.77 -0.08
C VAL A 312 6.76 10.51 -1.38
N ASN A 313 7.70 11.46 -1.32
CA ASN A 313 8.10 12.31 -2.45
C ASN A 313 9.43 11.82 -3.04
N SER A 314 9.38 11.44 -4.31
CA SER A 314 10.50 10.75 -4.95
C SER A 314 11.61 11.69 -5.44
N ASP A 315 11.26 12.86 -5.99
CA ASP A 315 12.25 13.77 -6.57
C ASP A 315 12.90 14.67 -5.51
N ASP A 316 12.15 15.07 -4.49
CA ASP A 316 12.71 15.81 -3.35
C ASP A 316 13.42 14.91 -2.34
N HIS A 317 13.42 13.58 -2.56
CA HIS A 317 14.02 12.59 -1.66
C HIS A 317 13.56 12.84 -0.21
N ASN A 318 12.24 13.01 -0.02
CA ASN A 318 11.69 13.38 1.27
C ASN A 318 10.36 12.69 1.56
N VAL A 319 9.96 12.81 2.81
CA VAL A 319 8.63 12.45 3.29
C VAL A 319 7.96 13.70 3.86
N LEU A 320 6.69 13.89 3.52
CA LEU A 320 5.84 14.98 4.00
C LEU A 320 4.79 14.44 4.97
N LEU A 321 4.67 15.04 6.16
CA LEU A 321 3.55 14.81 7.07
C LEU A 321 2.45 15.85 6.81
N CYS A 322 1.24 15.37 6.59
CA CYS A 322 0.04 16.17 6.42
C CYS A 322 -0.85 15.95 7.64
N LYS A 323 -0.76 16.86 8.61
CA LYS A 323 -1.56 16.77 9.84
C LYS A 323 -3.02 17.07 9.55
N GLY A 324 -3.92 16.14 9.83
CA GLY A 324 -5.37 16.31 9.70
C GLY A 324 -5.94 17.13 10.84
N TYR A 325 -6.94 17.95 10.52
CA TYR A 325 -7.74 18.68 11.51
C TYR A 325 -9.11 18.05 11.76
N GLY A 326 -9.40 16.90 11.15
CA GLY A 326 -10.67 16.18 11.34
C GLY A 326 -11.88 16.91 10.77
N ASN A 327 -11.67 17.75 9.77
CA ASN A 327 -12.72 18.50 9.07
C ASN A 327 -12.48 18.54 7.55
N GLY A 328 -11.69 17.59 7.04
CA GLY A 328 -11.26 17.53 5.65
C GLY A 328 -10.21 18.57 5.28
N THR A 329 -9.52 19.16 6.26
CA THR A 329 -8.39 20.08 6.01
C THR A 329 -7.11 19.60 6.68
N PHE A 330 -5.98 19.94 6.05
CA PHE A 330 -4.66 19.48 6.47
C PHE A 330 -3.67 20.62 6.62
N SER A 331 -2.74 20.46 7.56
CA SER A 331 -1.52 21.26 7.64
C SER A 331 -0.35 20.47 7.08
N MET A 332 0.34 21.05 6.09
CA MET A 332 1.56 20.47 5.54
C MET A 332 2.72 20.81 6.46
N ILE A 333 3.18 19.82 7.24
CA ILE A 333 4.21 20.00 8.26
C ILE A 333 5.45 19.19 7.89
N THR A 334 6.56 19.91 7.71
CA THR A 334 7.94 19.39 7.64
C THR A 334 8.24 18.37 6.53
N THR A 335 9.30 18.63 5.78
CA THR A 335 9.93 17.66 4.89
C THR A 335 11.07 16.98 5.65
N HIS A 336 11.04 15.65 5.74
CA HIS A 336 12.19 14.87 6.22
C HIS A 336 12.97 14.33 5.05
N SER A 337 14.21 14.77 4.89
CA SER A 337 15.10 14.18 3.87
C SER A 337 15.30 12.70 4.16
N THR A 338 15.06 11.85 3.17
CA THR A 338 15.32 10.41 3.25
C THR A 338 16.80 10.06 3.02
N GLY A 339 17.63 11.06 2.71
CA GLY A 339 19.03 10.95 2.32
C GLY A 339 19.22 11.03 0.80
N TYR A 340 20.30 11.68 0.36
CA TYR A 340 20.68 11.78 -1.07
C TYR A 340 20.81 10.37 -1.69
N ASN A 341 20.29 10.19 -2.92
CA ASN A 341 20.28 8.92 -3.68
C ASN A 341 19.33 7.81 -3.19
N SER A 342 18.32 8.15 -2.38
CA SER A 342 17.26 7.22 -2.00
C SER A 342 15.93 7.60 -2.65
N VAL A 343 15.35 6.70 -3.45
CA VAL A 343 13.98 6.88 -3.96
C VAL A 343 13.08 6.04 -3.07
N PRO A 344 12.36 6.65 -2.11
CA PRO A 344 11.38 5.92 -1.32
C PRO A 344 10.23 5.47 -2.23
N LYS A 345 9.80 4.21 -2.09
CA LYS A 345 8.85 3.54 -2.99
C LYS A 345 7.52 3.23 -2.32
N SER A 346 7.57 2.82 -1.07
CA SER A 346 6.45 2.38 -0.25
C SER A 346 6.70 2.71 1.21
N ALA A 347 5.65 2.78 1.99
CA ALA A 347 5.72 2.88 3.44
C ALA A 347 4.75 1.90 4.08
N ALA A 348 5.03 1.48 5.31
CA ALA A 348 4.10 0.78 6.16
C ALA A 348 4.06 1.43 7.55
N ILE A 349 2.91 1.34 8.21
CA ILE A 349 2.64 1.99 9.50
C ILE A 349 2.22 0.95 10.51
N GLY A 350 2.82 1.00 11.69
CA GLY A 350 2.56 0.07 12.78
C GLY A 350 3.29 0.48 14.05
N ASP A 351 2.97 -0.12 15.19
CA ASP A 351 3.66 0.14 16.45
C ASP A 351 4.79 -0.89 16.60
N PHE A 352 5.99 -0.56 16.10
CA PHE A 352 7.09 -1.53 15.99
C PHE A 352 7.88 -1.68 17.29
N ASP A 353 7.78 -0.71 18.21
CA ASP A 353 8.45 -0.71 19.51
C ASP A 353 7.51 -0.83 20.72
N HIS A 354 6.22 -1.01 20.47
CA HIS A 354 5.16 -1.21 21.46
C HIS A 354 4.97 -0.05 22.43
N ASP A 355 5.22 1.19 21.97
CA ASP A 355 4.97 2.39 22.75
C ASP A 355 3.53 2.92 22.63
N ASN A 356 2.69 2.25 21.82
CA ASN A 356 1.32 2.65 21.43
C ASN A 356 1.25 3.91 20.57
N HIS A 357 2.32 4.24 19.86
CA HIS A 357 2.35 5.25 18.82
C HIS A 357 2.63 4.61 17.46
N SER A 358 2.08 5.22 16.41
CA SER A 358 2.26 4.72 15.05
C SER A 358 3.66 5.03 14.56
N ASP A 359 4.50 4.03 14.31
CA ASP A 359 5.80 4.16 13.65
C ASP A 359 5.72 4.03 12.13
N ILE A 360 6.81 4.42 11.45
CA ILE A 360 6.88 4.40 9.99
C ILE A 360 8.05 3.54 9.53
N CYS A 361 7.73 2.54 8.73
CA CYS A 361 8.72 1.79 7.96
C CYS A 361 8.75 2.33 6.52
N LEU A 362 9.89 2.88 6.09
CA LEU A 362 10.09 3.40 4.74
C LEU A 362 10.92 2.44 3.91
N LEU A 363 10.41 2.05 2.74
CA LEU A 363 11.13 1.24 1.77
C LEU A 363 11.86 2.13 0.77
N LYS A 364 13.18 1.97 0.65
CA LYS A 364 14.04 2.78 -0.21
C LYS A 364 14.79 1.93 -1.22
N GLY A 365 14.78 2.36 -2.48
CA GLY A 365 15.81 1.94 -3.45
C GLY A 365 17.01 2.87 -3.34
N SER A 366 18.21 2.33 -3.16
CA SER A 366 19.46 3.10 -3.20
C SER A 366 20.22 2.80 -4.49
N ILE A 367 20.67 3.85 -5.19
CA ILE A 367 21.61 3.70 -6.29
C ILE A 367 23.00 3.97 -5.73
N THR A 368 23.83 2.93 -5.63
CA THR A 368 25.23 3.09 -5.25
C THR A 368 26.08 3.09 -6.51
N ILE A 369 26.69 4.23 -6.84
CA ILE A 369 27.69 4.31 -7.91
C ILE A 369 29.04 3.93 -7.28
N SER A 370 29.55 2.74 -7.59
CA SER A 370 30.90 2.30 -7.20
C SER A 370 31.98 2.90 -8.09
#